data_AF-A0A7X8EQ66-F1
#
_entry.id   AF-A0A7X8EQ66-F1
#
_cell.length_a   1.000
_cell.length_b   1.000
_cell.length_c   1.000
_cell.angle_alpha   90.00
_cell.angle_beta   90.00
_cell.angle_gamma   90.00
#
_symmetry.space_group_name_H-M   'P 1'
#
loop_
_entity.id
_entity.type
_entity.pdbx_description
1 polymer ?
#
loop_
_entity_poly.entity_id
_entity_poly.type
_entity_poly.pdbx_seq_one_letter_code
_entity_poly.pdbx_strand_id
1 'polypeptide(L)' 'MPVDKKLRATLATLEGIAADFTVSYLETSDAQTKQMFEQLSTQTNSVIRKLKGRIEDIEEEEPQYREGNK' A
#
# COMPACT_ATOMS: atom_id res chain seq x y z
N MET A 1 7.72 -18.96 2.65
CA MET A 1 7.62 -17.49 2.80
C MET A 1 6.35 -17.22 3.58
N PRO A 2 6.46 -16.72 4.82
CA PRO A 2 5.31 -16.33 5.66
C PRO A 2 4.33 -15.41 4.91
N VAL A 3 3.03 -15.48 5.25
CA VAL A 3 1.96 -14.75 4.55
C VAL A 3 2.17 -13.24 4.68
N ASP A 4 2.61 -12.75 5.85
CA ASP A 4 3.00 -11.37 6.08
C ASP A 4 4.12 -10.90 5.13
N LYS A 5 5.15 -11.73 4.86
CA LYS A 5 6.26 -11.34 3.97
C LYS A 5 5.78 -11.11 2.54
N LYS A 6 4.83 -11.92 2.06
CA LYS A 6 4.19 -11.69 0.77
C LYS A 6 3.37 -10.40 0.79
N LEU A 7 2.57 -10.18 1.83
CA LEU A 7 1.74 -8.98 1.96
C LEU A 7 2.57 -7.70 2.06
N ARG A 8 3.71 -7.72 2.78
CA ARG A 8 4.65 -6.60 2.85
C ARG A 8 5.31 -6.30 1.50
N ALA A 9 5.69 -7.33 0.75
CA ALA A 9 6.21 -7.15 -0.60
C ALA A 9 5.14 -6.51 -1.52
N THR A 10 3.91 -6.99 -1.46
CA THR A 10 2.77 -6.40 -2.19
C THR A 10 2.52 -4.95 -1.75
N LEU A 11 2.60 -4.66 -0.45
CA LEU A 11 2.44 -3.31 0.09
C LEU A 11 3.48 -2.35 -0.48
N ALA A 12 4.76 -2.77 -0.50
CA ALA A 12 5.83 -1.96 -1.08
C ALA A 12 5.60 -1.67 -2.57
N THR A 13 5.13 -2.65 -3.34
CA THR A 13 4.76 -2.43 -4.74
C THR A 13 3.60 -1.44 -4.89
N LEU A 14 2.56 -1.55 -4.06
CA LEU A 14 1.42 -0.63 -4.10
C LEU A 14 1.79 0.80 -3.69
N GLU A 15 2.66 0.96 -2.69
CA GLU A 15 3.18 2.27 -2.28
C GLU A 15 3.98 2.93 -3.42
N GLY A 16 4.78 2.16 -4.16
CA GLY A 16 5.44 2.63 -5.38
C GLY A 16 4.44 3.08 -6.45
N ILE A 17 3.42 2.27 -6.73
CA ILE A 17 2.36 2.62 -7.71
C ILE A 17 1.61 3.90 -7.29
N ALA A 18 1.30 4.07 -6.00
CA ALA A 18 0.64 5.28 -5.50
C ALA A 18 1.51 6.53 -5.67
N ALA A 19 2.82 6.40 -5.47
CA ALA A 19 3.78 7.47 -5.74
C ALA A 19 3.84 7.80 -7.23
N ASP A 20 3.90 6.79 -8.11
CA ASP A 20 3.92 6.98 -9.56
C ASP A 20 2.67 7.71 -10.06
N PHE A 21 1.48 7.39 -9.53
CA PHE A 21 0.26 8.13 -9.84
C PHE A 21 0.31 9.58 -9.37
N THR A 22 0.88 9.83 -8.20
CA THR A 22 1.05 11.19 -7.67
C THR A 22 1.99 12.00 -8.55
N VAL A 23 3.11 11.42 -8.98
CA VAL A 23 4.04 12.08 -9.92
C VAL A 23 3.34 12.33 -11.26
N SER A 24 2.66 11.32 -11.82
CA SER A 24 1.95 11.45 -13.09
C SER A 24 0.86 12.54 -13.06
N TYR A 25 0.18 12.70 -11.92
CA TYR A 25 -0.77 13.78 -11.66
C TYR A 25 -0.12 15.17 -11.69
N LEU A 26 1.09 15.30 -11.14
CA LEU A 26 1.83 16.56 -11.09
C LEU A 26 2.41 16.95 -12.46
N GLU A 27 2.82 15.97 -13.26
CA GLU A 27 3.45 16.19 -14.57
C GLU A 27 2.44 16.46 -15.69
N THR A 28 1.22 15.91 -15.59
CA THR A 28 0.21 16.10 -16.63
C THR A 28 -0.46 17.48 -16.54
N SER A 29 -0.69 18.11 -17.70
CA SER A 29 -1.47 19.36 -17.80
C SER A 29 -2.93 19.12 -18.17
N ASP A 30 -3.30 17.89 -18.56
CA ASP A 30 -4.65 17.55 -18.98
C ASP A 30 -5.57 17.33 -17.76
N ALA A 31 -6.67 18.08 -17.71
CA ALA A 31 -7.57 18.09 -16.54
C ALA A 31 -8.26 16.73 -16.32
N GLN A 32 -8.62 16.03 -17.39
CA GLN A 32 -9.26 14.72 -17.29
C GLN A 32 -8.27 13.67 -16.75
N THR A 33 -7.04 13.70 -17.25
CA THR A 33 -5.95 12.83 -16.82
C THR A 33 -5.56 13.09 -15.36
N LYS A 34 -5.56 14.36 -14.92
CA LYS A 34 -5.40 14.72 -13.50
C LYS A 34 -6.44 14.04 -12.62
N GLN A 35 -7.72 14.20 -12.95
CA GLN A 35 -8.79 13.58 -12.18
C GLN A 35 -8.67 12.05 -12.16
N MET A 36 -8.27 11.44 -13.28
CA MET A 36 -8.02 10.00 -13.35
C MET A 36 -6.91 9.56 -12.37
N PHE A 37 -5.75 10.22 -12.37
CA PHE A 37 -4.65 9.86 -11.46
C PHE A 37 -4.99 10.10 -9.99
N GLU A 38 -5.74 11.16 -9.67
CA GLU A 38 -6.24 11.42 -8.32
C GLU A 38 -7.16 10.28 -7.83
N GLN A 39 -8.08 9.83 -8.69
CA GLN A 39 -8.96 8.70 -8.38
C GLN A 39 -8.18 7.40 -8.19
N LEU A 40 -7.22 7.11 -9.08
CA LEU A 40 -6.38 5.93 -8.98
C LEU A 40 -5.53 5.95 -7.69
N SER A 41 -4.92 7.08 -7.36
CA SER A 41 -4.17 7.25 -6.10
C SER A 41 -5.06 7.02 -4.88
N THR A 42 -6.28 7.56 -4.89
CA THR A 42 -7.26 7.36 -3.81
C THR A 42 -7.62 5.89 -3.62
N GLN A 43 -7.87 5.17 -4.73
CA GLN A 43 -8.19 3.74 -4.69
C GLN A 43 -7.00 2.91 -4.19
N THR A 44 -5.80 3.15 -4.71
CA THR A 44 -4.58 2.45 -4.28
C THR A 44 -4.31 2.68 -2.79
N ASN A 45 -4.45 3.92 -2.31
CA ASN A 45 -4.31 4.24 -0.89
C ASN A 45 -5.34 3.52 0.00
N SER A 46 -6.55 3.29 -0.49
CA SER A 46 -7.56 2.48 0.21
C SER A 46 -7.13 1.02 0.34
N VAL A 47 -6.56 0.44 -0.71
CA VAL A 47 -6.00 -0.93 -0.70
C VAL A 47 -4.82 -1.03 0.26
N ILE A 48 -3.89 -0.07 0.21
CA ILE A 48 -2.73 0.04 1.12
C ILE A 48 -3.19 0.02 2.58
N ARG A 49 -4.18 0.85 2.95
CA ARG A 49 -4.70 0.88 4.33
C ARG A 49 -5.27 -0.46 4.78
N LYS A 50 -6.04 -1.15 3.92
CA LYS A 50 -6.59 -2.47 4.24
C LYS A 50 -5.50 -3.52 4.43
N LEU A 51 -4.47 -3.50 3.60
CA LEU A 51 -3.35 -4.43 3.70
C LEU A 51 -2.50 -4.17 4.95
N LYS A 52 -2.28 -2.91 5.32
CA LYS A 52 -1.61 -2.55 6.58
C LYS A 52 -2.35 -3.13 7.79
N GLY A 53 -3.66 -2.93 7.87
CA GLY A 53 -4.48 -3.53 8.93
C GLY A 53 -4.37 -5.06 8.97
N ARG A 54 -4.37 -5.74 7.81
CA ARG A 54 -4.21 -7.20 7.80
C ARG A 54 -2.81 -7.66 8.25
N ILE A 55 -1.77 -6.89 7.96
CA ILE A 55 -0.42 -7.20 8.44
C ILE A 55 -0.36 -7.04 9.95
N GLU A 56 -0.94 -5.98 10.49
CA GLU A 56 -1.04 -5.73 11.94
C GLU A 56 -1.79 -6.89 12.63
N ASP A 57 -2.95 -7.30 12.11
CA ASP A 57 -3.70 -8.46 12.64
C ASP A 57 -2.85 -9.73 12.68
N ILE A 58 -2.06 -10.00 11.62
CA ILE A 58 -1.19 -11.18 11.55
C ILE A 58 -0.07 -11.09 12.59
N GLU A 59 0.54 -9.92 12.78
CA GLU A 59 1.57 -9.70 13.80
C GLU A 59 1.04 -9.94 15.21
N GLU A 60 -0.22 -9.60 15.47
CA GLU A 60 -0.89 -9.89 16.75
C GLU A 60 -1.25 -11.38 16.90
N GLU A 61 -1.75 -12.02 15.84
CA GLU A 61 -2.17 -13.43 15.84
C GLU A 61 -0.97 -14.39 15.99
N GLU A 62 0.16 -14.10 15.36
CA GLU A 62 1.24 -15.07 15.17
C GLU A 62 2.33 -15.01 16.27
N PRO A 63 2.58 -16.09 17.04
CA PRO A 63 3.52 -16.10 18.17
C PRO A 63 4.95 -15.65 17.82
N GLN A 64 5.42 -15.95 16.61
CA GLN A 64 6.74 -15.58 16.11
C GLN A 64 7.02 -14.07 16.09
N TYR A 65 5.99 -13.22 16.00
CA TYR A 65 6.15 -11.76 16.07
C TYR A 65 6.10 -11.23 17.50
N ARG A 66 5.53 -12.00 18.44
CA ARG A 66 5.46 -11.63 19.86
C ARG A 66 6.78 -11.86 20.59
N GLU A 67 7.56 -12.85 20.17
CA GLU A 67 8.81 -13.25 20.85
C GLU A 67 10.04 -12.41 20.46
N GLY A 68 9.97 -11.61 19.39
CA GLY A 68 11.07 -10.75 18.93
C GLY A 68 11.19 -9.39 19.63
N ASN A 69 10.30 -9.08 20.58
CA ASN A 69 10.22 -7.78 21.26
C ASN A 69 10.66 -7.85 22.75
N LYS A 70 11.60 -8.75 23.09
CA LYS A 70 12.23 -8.86 24.42
C LYS A 70 13.62 -8.24 24.45
#